data_AF-A0A4V3JXS7-F1
#
_entry.id   AF-A0A4V3JXS7-F1
#
_cell.length_a   1.000
_cell.length_b   1.000
_cell.length_c   1.000
_cell.angle_alpha   90.00
_cell.angle_beta   90.00
_cell.angle_gamma   90.00
#
_symmetry.space_group_name_H-M   'P 1'
#
loop_
_entity.id
_entity.type
_entity.pdbx_description
1 polymer ?
#
loop_
_entity_poly.entity_id
_entity_poly.type
_entity_poly.pdbx_seq_one_letter_code
_entity_poly.pdbx_strand_id
1 'polypeptide(L)'
;MKNFIRSLFLVAFLPNLLFAQSEQIVSSLDGFAEASWGMTFESIREKFISMATNPESKEQIEIINEKKDEKLLIKRNGIFYLYRFYKTPDIVRELRPREDKRETDPSIVGQTEYRESGILFSVGVTFNLVPSEKIREKLEGKYGKPRKESIGDDKVSGAAIWELVDRRDNPPRGGFAVQWREGYKKAPYTRRIDYFSANIRDMIAKDYKDFFSVQETKTLRDLIP
;
A
#
# COMPACT_ATOMS: atom_id res chain seq x y z
N MET A 1 -25.75 57.99 -28.70
CA MET A 1 -26.19 57.24 -27.52
C MET A 1 -25.88 55.76 -27.76
N LYS A 2 -24.85 55.21 -27.12
CA LYS A 2 -24.39 53.83 -27.27
C LYS A 2 -24.85 53.03 -26.05
N ASN A 3 -25.72 52.03 -26.26
CA ASN A 3 -26.07 51.04 -25.25
C ASN A 3 -25.08 49.87 -25.37
N PHE A 4 -24.24 49.67 -24.36
CA PHE A 4 -23.41 48.48 -24.21
C PHE A 4 -23.94 47.72 -22.99
N ILE A 5 -24.69 46.65 -23.25
CA ILE A 5 -25.25 45.78 -22.22
C ILE A 5 -24.11 44.92 -21.66
N ARG A 6 -23.95 45.02 -20.34
CA ARG A 6 -23.10 44.18 -19.49
C ARG A 6 -23.46 42.71 -19.69
N SER A 7 -22.48 41.89 -20.04
CA SER A 7 -22.54 40.44 -19.81
C SER A 7 -21.32 40.06 -18.99
N LEU A 8 -21.48 40.09 -17.67
CA LEU A 8 -20.54 39.56 -16.71
C LEU A 8 -21.16 38.28 -16.15
N PHE A 9 -21.13 37.20 -16.93
CA PHE A 9 -21.45 35.87 -16.43
C PHE A 9 -20.25 35.39 -15.61
N LEU A 10 -20.31 35.65 -14.31
CA LEU A 10 -19.37 35.15 -13.34
C LEU A 10 -19.63 33.65 -13.17
N VAL A 11 -18.75 32.82 -13.75
CA VAL A 11 -18.73 31.36 -13.57
C VAL A 11 -18.33 31.07 -12.12
N ALA A 12 -19.31 31.04 -11.22
CA ALA A 12 -19.16 30.58 -9.85
C ALA A 12 -19.73 29.16 -9.70
N PHE A 13 -19.03 28.16 -10.26
CA PHE A 13 -19.44 26.74 -10.16
C PHE A 13 -18.27 25.79 -9.82
N LEU A 14 -17.23 26.29 -9.14
CA LEU A 14 -16.04 25.49 -8.83
C LEU A 14 -15.99 24.77 -7.47
N PRO A 15 -16.81 25.04 -6.42
CA PRO A 15 -16.70 24.27 -5.18
C PRO A 15 -17.36 22.88 -5.25
N ASN A 16 -18.46 22.72 -5.99
CA ASN A 16 -19.23 21.46 -6.00
C ASN A 16 -18.49 20.29 -6.68
N LEU A 17 -17.63 20.58 -7.66
CA LEU A 17 -16.85 19.55 -8.36
C LEU A 17 -15.81 18.88 -7.47
N LEU A 18 -15.17 19.64 -6.57
CA LEU A 18 -14.19 19.10 -5.62
C LEU A 18 -14.86 18.24 -4.54
N PHE A 19 -16.07 18.60 -4.10
CA PHE A 19 -16.83 17.81 -3.14
C PHE A 19 -17.27 16.47 -3.74
N ALA A 20 -17.85 16.47 -4.94
CA ALA A 20 -18.27 15.24 -5.63
C ALA A 20 -17.07 14.28 -5.89
N GLN A 21 -15.92 14.83 -6.28
CA GLN A 21 -14.70 14.04 -6.47
C GLN A 21 -14.22 13.42 -5.15
N SER A 22 -14.30 14.15 -4.04
CA SER A 22 -13.92 13.63 -2.72
C SER A 22 -14.80 12.46 -2.28
N GLU A 23 -16.11 12.53 -2.54
CA GLU A 23 -17.07 11.49 -2.16
C GLU A 23 -16.93 10.24 -3.02
N GLN A 24 -16.66 10.40 -4.31
CA GLN A 24 -16.36 9.27 -5.19
C GLN A 24 -15.08 8.55 -4.79
N ILE A 25 -14.03 9.28 -4.37
CA ILE A 25 -12.80 8.66 -3.86
C ILE A 25 -13.08 7.91 -2.56
N VAL A 26 -13.80 8.55 -1.63
CA VAL A 26 -14.14 7.92 -0.34
C VAL A 26 -15.00 6.69 -0.57
N SER A 27 -15.97 6.68 -1.48
CA SER A 27 -16.79 5.50 -1.75
C SER A 27 -16.00 4.36 -2.41
N SER A 28 -15.15 4.67 -3.40
CA SER A 28 -14.35 3.70 -4.17
C SER A 28 -13.08 3.19 -3.47
N LEU A 29 -12.71 3.76 -2.32
CA LEU A 29 -11.53 3.34 -1.56
C LEU A 29 -11.77 1.99 -0.84
N ASP A 30 -11.59 0.87 -1.50
CA ASP A 30 -11.80 -0.46 -0.89
C ASP A 30 -10.61 -0.93 -0.02
N GLY A 31 -9.49 -0.22 -0.11
CA GLY A 31 -8.23 -0.58 0.53
C GLY A 31 -7.56 -1.76 -0.18
N PHE A 32 -7.09 -2.73 0.60
CA PHE A 32 -6.42 -3.94 0.12
C PHE A 32 -7.32 -5.20 0.30
N ALA A 33 -8.58 -5.12 -0.10
CA ALA A 33 -9.52 -6.24 0.11
C ALA A 33 -9.30 -7.43 -0.85
N GLU A 34 -8.78 -7.14 -2.05
CA GLU A 34 -8.69 -8.11 -3.14
C GLU A 34 -7.44 -8.98 -3.10
N ALA A 35 -6.51 -8.73 -2.18
CA ALA A 35 -5.33 -9.55 -2.07
C ALA A 35 -5.05 -9.84 -0.60
N SER A 36 -4.27 -10.89 -0.37
CA SER A 36 -3.89 -11.35 0.96
C SER A 36 -2.37 -11.26 1.09
N TRP A 37 -1.90 -11.03 2.32
CA TRP A 37 -0.47 -11.01 2.58
C TRP A 37 0.16 -12.35 2.22
N GLY A 38 1.29 -12.31 1.53
CA GLY A 38 2.00 -13.49 1.06
C GLY A 38 1.63 -13.96 -0.36
N MET A 39 0.60 -13.40 -1.00
CA MET A 39 0.30 -13.72 -2.41
C MET A 39 1.47 -13.35 -3.32
N THR A 40 1.72 -14.17 -4.35
CA THR A 40 2.79 -13.94 -5.32
C THR A 40 2.43 -12.83 -6.30
N PHE A 41 3.46 -12.28 -6.96
CA PHE A 41 3.28 -11.31 -8.04
C PHE A 41 2.35 -11.83 -9.14
N GLU A 42 2.57 -13.06 -9.60
CA GLU A 42 1.78 -13.69 -10.67
C GLU A 42 0.31 -13.80 -10.28
N SER A 43 0.03 -14.28 -9.06
CA SER A 43 -1.35 -14.47 -8.59
C SER A 43 -2.13 -13.14 -8.52
N ILE A 44 -1.49 -12.08 -8.00
CA ILE A 44 -2.10 -10.76 -7.95
C ILE A 44 -2.30 -10.16 -9.35
N ARG A 45 -1.31 -10.33 -10.22
CA ARG A 45 -1.38 -9.84 -11.60
C ARG A 45 -2.51 -10.50 -12.38
N GLU A 46 -2.60 -11.83 -12.34
CA GLU A 46 -3.68 -12.59 -12.99
C GLU A 46 -5.05 -12.19 -12.47
N LYS A 47 -5.18 -11.98 -11.15
CA LYS A 47 -6.41 -11.47 -10.55
C LYS A 47 -6.81 -10.12 -11.16
N PHE A 48 -5.91 -9.14 -11.24
CA PHE A 48 -6.26 -7.84 -11.83
C PHE A 48 -6.54 -7.90 -13.32
N ILE A 49 -5.87 -8.77 -14.07
CA ILE A 49 -6.17 -8.99 -15.49
C ILE A 49 -7.59 -9.53 -15.63
N SER A 50 -7.97 -10.55 -14.85
CA SER A 50 -9.32 -11.13 -14.90
C SER A 50 -10.41 -10.11 -14.53
N MET A 51 -10.14 -9.22 -13.56
CA MET A 51 -11.08 -8.17 -13.20
C MET A 51 -11.18 -7.09 -14.28
N ALA A 52 -10.07 -6.75 -14.95
CA ALA A 52 -10.04 -5.76 -16.02
C ALA A 52 -10.69 -6.25 -17.33
N THR A 53 -10.66 -7.57 -17.59
CA THR A 53 -11.27 -8.16 -18.79
C THR A 53 -12.72 -8.58 -18.59
N ASN A 54 -13.25 -8.52 -17.36
CA ASN A 54 -14.63 -8.86 -17.07
C ASN A 54 -15.59 -7.75 -17.56
N PRO A 55 -16.44 -8.00 -18.57
CA PRO A 55 -17.35 -6.99 -19.10
C PRO A 55 -18.47 -6.60 -18.12
N GLU A 56 -18.73 -7.40 -17.10
CA GLU A 56 -19.70 -7.09 -16.03
C GLU A 56 -19.10 -6.26 -14.89
N SER A 57 -17.78 -6.05 -14.91
CA SER A 57 -17.11 -5.25 -13.89
C SER A 57 -17.54 -3.79 -13.98
N LYS A 58 -18.06 -3.26 -12.87
CA LYS A 58 -18.34 -1.82 -12.73
C LYS A 58 -17.07 -0.98 -12.53
N GLU A 59 -15.92 -1.64 -12.40
CA GLU A 59 -14.67 -1.02 -12.02
C GLU A 59 -13.73 -0.89 -13.21
N GLN A 60 -13.17 0.30 -13.36
CA GLN A 60 -12.12 0.55 -14.35
C GLN A 60 -10.77 0.21 -13.72
N ILE A 61 -10.14 -0.86 -14.17
CA ILE A 61 -8.83 -1.32 -13.72
C ILE A 61 -7.83 -1.23 -14.87
N GLU A 62 -6.73 -0.54 -14.63
CA GLU A 62 -5.62 -0.37 -15.58
C GLU A 62 -4.31 -0.77 -14.90
N ILE A 63 -3.52 -1.64 -15.55
CA ILE A 63 -2.14 -1.91 -15.12
C ILE A 63 -1.24 -0.84 -15.75
N ILE A 64 -0.61 -0.03 -14.90
CA ILE A 64 0.16 1.15 -15.33
C ILE A 64 1.64 0.82 -15.47
N ASN A 65 2.19 0.07 -14.51
CA ASN A 65 3.59 -0.31 -14.49
C ASN A 65 3.76 -1.61 -13.71
N GLU A 66 4.62 -2.50 -14.19
CA GLU A 66 4.96 -3.74 -13.52
C GLU A 66 6.45 -4.03 -13.59
N LYS A 67 6.98 -4.50 -12.47
CA LYS A 67 8.30 -5.12 -12.40
C LYS A 67 8.17 -6.38 -11.57
N LYS A 68 8.33 -7.51 -12.24
CA LYS A 68 8.16 -8.85 -11.67
C LYS A 68 8.89 -8.97 -10.32
N ASP A 69 8.21 -9.55 -9.34
CA ASP A 69 8.69 -9.79 -7.97
C ASP A 69 9.12 -8.55 -7.15
N GLU A 70 8.93 -7.34 -7.68
CA GLU A 70 9.27 -6.08 -6.99
C GLU A 70 8.02 -5.22 -6.77
N LYS A 71 7.30 -4.90 -7.85
CA LYS A 71 6.17 -3.97 -7.79
C LYS A 71 5.14 -4.16 -8.90
N LEU A 72 3.89 -3.86 -8.56
CA LEU A 72 2.78 -3.74 -9.50
C LEU A 72 2.01 -2.46 -9.18
N LEU A 73 1.97 -1.53 -10.13
CA LEU A 73 1.18 -0.30 -10.06
C LEU A 73 -0.08 -0.45 -10.91
N ILE A 74 -1.23 -0.38 -10.25
CA ILE A 74 -2.53 -0.34 -10.92
C ILE A 74 -3.24 0.97 -10.63
N LYS A 75 -4.18 1.31 -11.50
CA LYS A 75 -5.15 2.38 -11.31
C LYS A 75 -6.53 1.76 -11.32
N ARG A 76 -7.29 1.93 -10.22
CA ARG A 76 -8.65 1.42 -10.04
C ARG A 76 -9.57 2.59 -9.72
N ASN A 77 -10.54 2.87 -10.59
CA ASN A 77 -11.50 3.98 -10.45
C ASN A 77 -10.83 5.35 -10.20
N GLY A 78 -9.66 5.58 -10.81
CA GLY A 78 -8.88 6.83 -10.63
C GLY A 78 -7.97 6.86 -9.39
N ILE A 79 -7.97 5.83 -8.55
CA ILE A 79 -7.07 5.67 -7.41
C ILE A 79 -5.89 4.77 -7.79
N PHE A 80 -4.68 5.17 -7.42
CA PHE A 80 -3.47 4.38 -7.67
C PHE A 80 -3.19 3.43 -6.51
N TYR A 81 -2.88 2.18 -6.82
CA TYR A 81 -2.48 1.17 -5.87
C TYR A 81 -1.12 0.59 -6.29
N LEU A 82 -0.11 0.78 -5.45
CA LEU A 82 1.23 0.26 -5.61
C LEU A 82 1.42 -0.95 -4.69
N TYR A 83 1.33 -2.13 -5.27
CA TYR A 83 1.63 -3.40 -4.62
C TYR A 83 3.14 -3.61 -4.64
N ARG A 84 3.72 -3.91 -3.48
CA ARG A 84 5.16 -4.15 -3.32
C ARG A 84 5.40 -5.56 -2.83
N PHE A 85 6.34 -6.21 -3.49
CA PHE A 85 6.68 -7.60 -3.29
C PHE A 85 8.08 -7.72 -2.70
N TYR A 86 8.26 -8.70 -1.84
CA TYR A 86 9.54 -8.99 -1.23
C TYR A 86 10.02 -10.36 -1.67
N LYS A 87 11.27 -10.41 -2.09
CA LYS A 87 12.04 -11.61 -2.39
C LYS A 87 13.31 -11.56 -1.55
N THR A 88 13.74 -12.70 -1.01
CA THR A 88 14.99 -12.76 -0.25
C THR A 88 16.17 -12.43 -1.18
N PRO A 89 17.09 -11.51 -0.81
CA PRO A 89 18.24 -11.20 -1.63
C PRO A 89 19.14 -12.42 -1.85
N ASP A 90 19.64 -12.61 -3.08
CA ASP A 90 20.46 -13.77 -3.44
C ASP A 90 21.72 -13.90 -2.58
N ILE A 91 22.29 -12.79 -2.11
CA ILE A 91 23.48 -12.80 -1.24
C ILE A 91 23.21 -13.39 0.16
N VAL A 92 21.97 -13.33 0.65
CA VAL A 92 21.57 -13.95 1.92
C VAL A 92 21.44 -15.48 1.76
N ARG A 93 21.17 -15.96 0.53
CA ARG A 93 21.11 -17.40 0.19
C ARG A 93 22.42 -18.13 0.51
N GLU A 94 23.55 -17.45 0.37
CA GLU A 94 24.87 -18.06 0.60
C GLU A 94 25.14 -18.37 2.09
N LEU A 95 24.45 -17.69 3.01
CA LEU A 95 24.61 -17.90 4.45
C LEU A 95 23.71 -19.01 5.01
N ARG A 96 22.53 -19.22 4.42
CA ARG A 96 21.55 -20.20 4.89
C ARG A 96 21.49 -21.33 3.86
N PRO A 97 22.26 -22.43 4.05
CA PRO A 97 22.20 -23.55 3.13
C PRO A 97 20.76 -24.07 3.04
N ARG A 98 20.28 -24.32 1.81
CA ARG A 98 18.95 -24.88 1.57
C ARG A 98 18.80 -26.17 2.40
N GLU A 99 17.90 -26.17 3.37
CA GLU A 99 17.24 -27.43 3.72
C GLU A 99 16.31 -27.75 2.54
N ASP A 100 16.48 -28.91 1.90
CA ASP A 100 15.72 -29.38 0.72
C ASP A 100 14.23 -29.68 1.03
N LYS A 101 13.54 -28.80 1.75
CA LYS A 101 12.10 -28.82 1.93
C LYS A 101 11.49 -27.84 0.94
N ARG A 102 11.03 -28.36 -0.20
CA ARG A 102 10.16 -27.61 -1.11
C ARG A 102 8.95 -27.14 -0.32
N GLU A 103 8.85 -25.85 -0.08
CA GLU A 103 7.73 -25.21 0.61
C GLU A 103 6.43 -25.55 -0.14
N THR A 104 5.61 -26.43 0.44
CA THR A 104 4.35 -26.89 -0.18
C THR A 104 3.12 -26.18 0.42
N ASP A 105 3.31 -25.31 1.42
CA ASP A 105 2.22 -24.66 2.15
C ASP A 105 2.31 -23.12 2.06
N PRO A 106 1.31 -22.40 1.54
CA PRO A 106 1.25 -20.93 1.58
C PRO A 106 1.03 -20.35 3.00
N SER A 107 1.09 -21.18 4.05
CA SER A 107 0.99 -20.73 5.43
C SER A 107 2.28 -20.08 5.98
N ILE A 108 2.20 -18.81 6.40
CA ILE A 108 3.30 -17.97 6.95
C ILE A 108 3.94 -18.58 8.22
N VAL A 109 3.33 -19.58 8.83
CA VAL A 109 3.66 -20.03 10.20
C VAL A 109 4.71 -21.16 10.22
N GLY A 110 5.03 -21.77 9.08
CA GLY A 110 5.95 -22.91 9.01
C GLY A 110 7.15 -22.76 8.07
N GLN A 111 7.43 -21.56 7.56
CA GLN A 111 8.29 -21.39 6.38
C GLN A 111 9.67 -20.82 6.71
N THR A 112 10.66 -21.71 6.62
CA THR A 112 12.08 -21.45 6.80
C THR A 112 12.70 -20.76 5.58
N GLU A 113 13.03 -19.47 5.78
CA GLU A 113 14.34 -18.86 5.52
C GLU A 113 14.75 -18.35 4.13
N TYR A 114 14.16 -18.75 3.00
CA TYR A 114 14.53 -18.17 1.69
C TYR A 114 13.38 -18.17 0.67
N ARG A 115 13.08 -17.00 0.09
CA ARG A 115 11.99 -16.82 -0.88
C ARG A 115 12.52 -16.57 -2.29
N GLU A 116 12.18 -17.46 -3.22
CA GLU A 116 12.54 -17.35 -4.64
C GLU A 116 11.63 -16.42 -5.42
N SER A 117 10.34 -16.39 -5.07
CA SER A 117 9.32 -15.55 -5.69
C SER A 117 8.95 -14.38 -4.79
N GLY A 118 8.57 -13.26 -5.41
CA GLY A 118 8.16 -12.07 -4.70
C GLY A 118 6.80 -12.26 -4.04
N ILE A 119 6.74 -12.13 -2.70
CA ILE A 119 5.50 -12.19 -1.94
C ILE A 119 5.04 -10.79 -1.53
N LEU A 120 3.73 -10.55 -1.58
CA LEU A 120 3.20 -9.24 -1.25
C LEU A 120 3.32 -8.96 0.25
N PHE A 121 3.90 -7.80 0.58
CA PHE A 121 4.06 -7.34 1.96
C PHE A 121 3.56 -5.91 2.22
N SER A 122 3.38 -5.10 1.17
CA SER A 122 2.94 -3.71 1.30
C SER A 122 2.10 -3.26 0.12
N VAL A 123 1.10 -2.42 0.39
CA VAL A 123 0.31 -1.74 -0.62
C VAL A 123 0.20 -0.26 -0.30
N GLY A 124 0.71 0.60 -1.19
CA GLY A 124 0.53 2.04 -1.09
C GLY A 124 -0.64 2.50 -1.95
N VAL A 125 -1.61 3.19 -1.36
CA VAL A 125 -2.79 3.73 -2.05
C VAL A 125 -2.66 5.24 -2.16
N THR A 126 -2.68 5.78 -3.37
CA THR A 126 -2.53 7.21 -3.65
C THR A 126 -3.71 7.75 -4.44
N PHE A 127 -4.24 8.89 -4.02
CA PHE A 127 -5.39 9.56 -4.63
C PHE A 127 -5.27 11.07 -4.46
N ASN A 128 -6.20 11.84 -5.04
CA ASN A 128 -6.23 13.29 -4.88
C ASN A 128 -6.48 13.69 -3.42
N LEU A 129 -6.12 14.91 -3.04
CA LEU A 129 -6.28 15.38 -1.66
C LEU A 129 -7.76 15.32 -1.23
N VAL A 130 -8.03 14.54 -0.18
CA VAL A 130 -9.34 14.41 0.47
C VAL A 130 -9.22 14.89 1.92
N PRO A 131 -10.21 15.59 2.49
CA PRO A 131 -10.19 15.94 3.92
C PRO A 131 -9.87 14.71 4.78
N SER A 132 -8.88 14.80 5.66
CA SER A 132 -8.40 13.63 6.42
C SER A 132 -9.50 12.98 7.24
N GLU A 133 -10.49 13.76 7.69
CA GLU A 133 -11.61 13.27 8.49
C GLU A 133 -12.47 12.25 7.74
N LYS A 134 -12.80 12.52 6.46
CA LYS A 134 -13.60 11.59 5.65
C LYS A 134 -12.89 10.23 5.47
N ILE A 135 -11.57 10.26 5.31
CA ILE A 135 -10.76 9.04 5.19
C ILE A 135 -10.69 8.33 6.56
N ARG A 136 -10.54 9.09 7.65
CA ARG A 136 -10.51 8.58 9.02
C ARG A 136 -11.80 7.84 9.34
N GLU A 137 -12.95 8.47 9.10
CA GLU A 137 -14.27 7.86 9.32
C GLU A 137 -14.42 6.53 8.55
N LYS A 138 -13.97 6.48 7.29
CA LYS A 138 -14.00 5.24 6.50
C LYS A 138 -13.10 4.15 7.09
N LEU A 139 -11.88 4.50 7.51
CA LEU A 139 -10.96 3.54 8.13
C LEU A 139 -11.48 3.08 9.50
N GLU A 140 -12.09 3.98 10.28
CA GLU A 140 -12.68 3.65 11.58
C GLU A 140 -13.90 2.75 11.46
N GLY A 141 -14.75 2.98 10.44
CA GLY A 141 -15.85 2.08 10.14
C GLY A 141 -15.39 0.66 9.77
N LYS A 142 -14.21 0.51 9.16
CA LYS A 142 -13.68 -0.79 8.73
C LYS A 142 -12.82 -1.49 9.78
N TYR A 143 -11.98 -0.75 10.50
CA TYR A 143 -10.93 -1.30 11.36
C TYR A 143 -11.04 -0.87 12.83
N GLY A 144 -12.02 -0.04 13.20
CA GLY A 144 -12.15 0.54 14.53
C GLY A 144 -11.22 1.74 14.75
N LYS A 145 -11.05 2.17 15.99
CA LYS A 145 -10.25 3.36 16.30
C LYS A 145 -8.75 3.17 16.01
N PRO A 146 -8.02 4.22 15.62
CA PRO A 146 -6.57 4.15 15.45
C PRO A 146 -5.90 3.76 16.77
N ARG A 147 -4.86 2.94 16.69
CA ARG A 147 -4.07 2.48 17.85
C ARG A 147 -3.03 3.50 18.25
N LYS A 148 -2.45 4.21 17.28
CA LYS A 148 -1.44 5.25 17.49
C LYS A 148 -1.68 6.40 16.54
N GLU A 149 -1.37 7.59 17.00
CA GLU A 149 -1.39 8.81 16.20
C GLU A 149 -0.13 9.60 16.47
N SER A 150 0.39 10.23 15.43
CA SER A 150 1.44 11.23 15.49
C SER A 150 0.92 12.49 14.82
N ILE A 151 1.10 13.63 15.48
CA ILE A 151 0.72 14.94 14.99
C ILE A 151 2.01 15.74 14.86
N GLY A 152 2.25 16.31 13.69
CA GLY A 152 3.40 17.17 13.43
C GLY A 152 3.29 18.51 14.17
N ASP A 153 4.40 19.25 14.21
CA ASP A 153 4.47 20.54 14.92
C ASP A 153 3.46 21.56 14.37
N ASP A 154 3.09 21.44 13.10
CA ASP A 154 2.06 22.25 12.42
C ASP A 154 0.62 21.92 12.83
N LYS A 155 0.42 20.90 13.68
CA LYS A 155 -0.87 20.37 14.18
C LYS A 155 -1.82 19.83 13.11
N VAL A 156 -1.42 19.86 11.84
CA VAL A 156 -2.27 19.47 10.70
C VAL A 156 -1.70 18.27 9.96
N SER A 157 -0.39 18.14 9.94
CA SER A 157 0.32 16.99 9.38
C SER A 157 0.51 15.89 10.42
N GLY A 158 0.86 14.69 9.97
CA GLY A 158 1.10 13.56 10.85
C GLY A 158 0.70 12.22 10.25
N ALA A 159 0.45 11.25 11.11
CA ALA A 159 -0.02 9.93 10.69
C ALA A 159 -0.93 9.31 11.76
N ALA A 160 -1.98 8.63 11.31
CA ALA A 160 -2.79 7.75 12.15
C ALA A 160 -2.56 6.30 11.74
N ILE A 161 -2.45 5.41 12.72
CA ILE A 161 -2.06 4.01 12.52
C ILE A 161 -3.14 3.10 13.11
N TRP A 162 -3.66 2.22 12.27
CA TRP A 162 -4.55 1.12 12.65
C TRP A 162 -3.76 -0.18 12.65
N GLU A 163 -4.07 -1.03 13.62
CA GLU A 163 -3.66 -2.42 13.59
C GLU A 163 -4.76 -3.24 12.94
N LEU A 164 -4.41 -3.88 11.83
CA LEU A 164 -5.30 -4.76 11.10
C LEU A 164 -5.21 -6.12 11.77
N VAL A 165 -6.27 -6.51 12.48
CA VAL A 165 -6.40 -7.86 13.01
C VAL A 165 -7.29 -8.63 12.05
N ASP A 166 -6.72 -9.52 11.25
CA ASP A 166 -7.54 -10.44 10.47
C ASP A 166 -8.05 -11.55 11.39
N ARG A 167 -9.28 -11.38 11.90
CA ARG A 167 -9.93 -12.35 12.80
C ARG A 167 -10.32 -13.66 12.09
N ARG A 168 -10.21 -13.74 10.76
CA ARG A 168 -10.59 -14.93 9.98
C ARG A 168 -9.44 -15.92 9.85
N ASP A 169 -8.21 -15.47 10.00
CA ASP A 169 -7.02 -16.33 9.97
C ASP A 169 -6.69 -16.89 11.37
N ASN A 170 -6.25 -18.14 11.42
CA ASN A 170 -5.71 -18.75 12.65
C ASN A 170 -4.31 -19.32 12.37
N PRO A 171 -3.22 -18.70 12.87
CA PRO A 171 -3.21 -17.48 13.68
C PRO A 171 -3.54 -16.23 12.85
N PRO A 172 -4.15 -15.20 13.46
CA PRO A 172 -4.55 -13.97 12.78
C PRO A 172 -3.33 -13.31 12.14
N ARG A 173 -3.31 -13.22 10.80
CA ARG A 173 -2.24 -12.54 10.06
C ARG A 173 -2.48 -11.03 10.15
N GLY A 174 -1.75 -10.41 11.08
CA GLY A 174 -1.87 -8.99 11.36
C GLY A 174 -1.21 -8.09 10.30
N GLY A 175 -1.58 -6.81 10.32
CA GLY A 175 -0.94 -5.78 9.53
C GLY A 175 -1.15 -4.39 10.12
N PHE A 176 -0.69 -3.37 9.40
CA PHE A 176 -0.91 -1.97 9.76
C PHE A 176 -1.50 -1.24 8.58
N ALA A 177 -2.46 -0.34 8.85
CA ALA A 177 -2.83 0.71 7.92
C ALA A 177 -2.35 2.04 8.46
N VAL A 178 -1.70 2.84 7.62
CA VAL A 178 -1.16 4.14 7.97
C VAL A 178 -1.83 5.18 7.08
N GLN A 179 -2.64 6.04 7.69
CA GLN A 179 -3.16 7.23 7.02
C GLN A 179 -2.15 8.36 7.17
N TRP A 180 -1.66 8.90 6.06
CA TRP A 180 -0.81 10.09 6.09
C TRP A 180 -1.68 11.35 6.09
N ARG A 181 -1.40 12.25 7.03
CA ARG A 181 -2.03 13.57 7.12
C ARG A 181 -1.02 14.61 6.66
N GLU A 182 -1.46 15.47 5.76
CA GLU A 182 -0.67 16.55 5.18
C GLU A 182 -1.45 17.86 5.36
N GLY A 183 -0.76 18.90 5.85
CA GLY A 183 -1.33 20.24 5.95
C GLY A 183 -1.50 20.89 4.58
N TYR A 184 -2.72 21.26 4.23
CA TYR A 184 -3.01 22.12 3.08
C TYR A 184 -3.96 23.24 3.48
N LYS A 185 -3.55 24.50 3.23
CA LYS A 185 -4.32 25.70 3.64
C LYS A 185 -4.77 25.69 5.12
N LYS A 186 -3.89 25.22 6.02
CA LYS A 186 -4.15 25.08 7.48
C LYS A 186 -5.24 24.07 7.85
N ALA A 187 -5.63 23.18 6.93
CA ALA A 187 -6.52 22.06 7.21
C ALA A 187 -5.83 20.73 6.89
N PRO A 188 -6.18 19.64 7.59
CA PRO A 188 -5.60 18.32 7.38
C PRO A 188 -6.24 17.61 6.18
N TYR A 189 -5.42 17.18 5.24
CA TYR A 189 -5.82 16.38 4.09
C TYR A 189 -5.02 15.08 4.01
N THR A 190 -5.57 14.11 3.31
CA THR A 190 -4.93 12.82 3.04
C THR A 190 -4.96 12.58 1.54
N ARG A 191 -3.81 12.17 1.02
CA ARG A 191 -3.64 11.69 -0.36
C ARG A 191 -3.04 10.28 -0.45
N ARG A 192 -2.59 9.73 0.69
CA ARG A 192 -1.88 8.46 0.76
C ARG A 192 -2.29 7.66 1.99
N ILE A 193 -2.53 6.38 1.77
CA ILE A 193 -2.69 5.36 2.81
C ILE A 193 -1.73 4.23 2.48
N ASP A 194 -0.94 3.76 3.44
CA ASP A 194 -0.12 2.56 3.25
C ASP A 194 -0.62 1.41 4.11
N TYR A 195 -0.63 0.22 3.54
CA TYR A 195 -0.92 -1.03 4.19
C TYR A 195 0.36 -1.88 4.24
N PHE A 196 0.60 -2.56 5.36
CA PHE A 196 1.77 -3.42 5.56
C PHE A 196 1.40 -4.70 6.29
N SER A 197 2.04 -5.81 5.94
CA SER A 197 2.01 -7.04 6.74
C SER A 197 2.93 -6.92 7.96
N ALA A 198 2.45 -7.29 9.15
CA ALA A 198 3.29 -7.33 10.35
C ALA A 198 4.32 -8.47 10.27
N ASN A 199 3.86 -9.67 9.91
CA ASN A 199 4.71 -10.87 9.89
C ASN A 199 5.81 -10.80 8.83
N ILE A 200 5.48 -10.33 7.62
CA ILE A 200 6.47 -10.25 6.54
C ILE A 200 7.47 -9.12 6.82
N ARG A 201 7.06 -8.04 7.48
CA ARG A 201 7.98 -6.98 7.93
C ARG A 201 9.07 -7.54 8.84
N ASP A 202 8.72 -8.37 9.82
CA ASP A 202 9.70 -8.92 10.76
C ASP A 202 10.68 -9.87 10.06
N MET A 203 10.19 -10.66 9.09
CA MET A 203 11.03 -11.48 8.21
C MET A 203 12.01 -10.62 7.40
N ILE A 204 11.53 -9.54 6.76
CA ILE A 204 12.38 -8.60 6.01
C ILE A 204 13.44 -7.99 6.90
N ALA A 205 13.10 -7.61 8.13
CA ALA A 205 14.04 -7.03 9.09
C ALA A 205 15.16 -8.01 9.48
N LYS A 206 14.84 -9.30 9.66
CA LYS A 206 15.83 -10.37 9.90
C LYS A 206 16.78 -10.49 8.70
N ASP A 207 16.23 -10.62 7.49
CA ASP A 207 17.03 -10.81 6.27
C ASP A 207 17.90 -9.57 5.96
N TYR A 208 17.41 -8.37 6.29
CA TYR A 208 18.19 -7.14 6.16
C TYR A 208 19.42 -7.16 7.08
N LYS A 209 19.27 -7.57 8.35
CA LYS A 209 20.41 -7.67 9.27
C LYS A 209 21.47 -8.65 8.76
N ASP A 210 21.04 -9.78 8.23
CA ASP A 210 21.94 -10.79 7.67
C ASP A 210 22.66 -10.27 6.42
N PHE A 211 21.95 -9.56 5.53
CA PHE A 211 22.53 -8.92 4.34
C PHE A 211 23.69 -7.98 4.68
N PHE A 212 23.52 -7.07 5.66
CA PHE A 212 24.58 -6.15 6.07
C PHE A 212 25.77 -6.90 6.65
N SER A 213 25.52 -7.93 7.46
CA SER A 213 26.57 -8.76 8.04
C SER A 213 27.42 -9.45 6.96
N VAL A 214 26.80 -9.92 5.86
CA VAL A 214 27.54 -10.49 4.71
C VAL A 214 28.36 -9.44 4.00
N GLN A 215 27.77 -8.28 3.70
CA GLN A 215 28.48 -7.23 3.00
C GLN A 215 29.69 -6.76 3.81
N GLU A 216 29.53 -6.53 5.10
CA GLU A 216 30.61 -6.17 6.01
C GLU A 216 31.70 -7.26 6.03
N THR A 217 31.33 -8.53 6.20
CA THR A 217 32.28 -9.65 6.22
C THR A 217 33.05 -9.77 4.89
N LYS A 218 32.36 -9.58 3.76
CA LYS A 218 32.97 -9.61 2.43
C LYS A 218 33.94 -8.45 2.26
N THR A 219 33.52 -7.22 2.60
CA THR A 219 34.40 -6.05 2.57
C THR A 219 35.62 -6.22 3.47
N LEU A 220 35.47 -6.76 4.68
CA LEU A 220 36.61 -7.04 5.57
C LEU A 220 37.56 -8.09 4.99
N ARG A 221 37.04 -9.14 4.35
CA ARG A 221 37.87 -10.14 3.66
C ARG A 221 38.65 -9.53 2.50
N ASP A 222 37.99 -8.69 1.70
CA ASP A 222 38.60 -8.02 0.54
C ASP A 222 39.67 -6.98 0.95
N LEU A 223 39.68 -6.54 2.22
CA LEU A 223 40.67 -5.63 2.79
C LEU A 223 41.91 -6.33 3.36
N ILE A 224 41.91 -7.66 3.49
CA ILE A 224 43.08 -8.44 3.89
C ILE A 224 43.77 -8.90 2.58
N PRO A 225 44.91 -8.30 2.20
CA PRO A 225 45.63 -8.63 0.96
C PRO A 225 46.24 -10.04 0.96
#